data_AF-A0A2P2DEI3-F1
#
_entry.id   AF-A0A2P2DEI3-F1
#
_cell.length_a   1.000
_cell.length_b   1.000
_cell.length_c   1.000
_cell.angle_alpha   90.00
_cell.angle_beta   90.00
_cell.angle_gamma   90.00
#
_symmetry.space_group_name_H-M   'P 1'
#
loop_
_entity.id
_entity.type
_entity.pdbx_description
1 polymer ?
#
loop_
_entity_poly.entity_id
_entity_poly.type
_entity_poly.pdbx_seq_one_letter_code
_entity_poly.pdbx_strand_id
1 'polypeptide(L)'
;MKGNIKEYLRSGFYKGVGITLGFFTTSLVAAAAAMNLFAPGEVISSARINQNFLIAAPEGAVVAFYLNNCPEGWAPADGTNGTPNLRGAFVRGRDDIGTGAAGRDEAGSRPIGDFQNDSFQGHFHQVTGISASVMQQNSWSGAGTAYVGSGSVSIGSPTDGVNGTVRYGNETRPKNIALTYCMRKN
;
A
#
# COMPACT_ATOMS: atom_id res chain seq x y z
N MET A 1 55.96 -6.71 -35.55
CA MET A 1 56.01 -5.41 -34.85
C MET A 1 54.80 -5.34 -33.92
N LYS A 2 55.00 -5.44 -32.60
CA LYS A 2 53.92 -5.37 -31.61
C LYS A 2 53.74 -3.90 -31.21
N GLY A 3 52.73 -3.23 -31.79
CA GLY A 3 52.38 -1.87 -31.43
C GLY A 3 51.78 -1.81 -30.03
N ASN A 4 52.29 -0.90 -29.19
CA ASN A 4 51.82 -0.69 -27.83
C ASN A 4 50.45 -0.02 -27.86
N ILE A 5 49.45 -0.63 -27.24
CA ILE A 5 48.05 -0.17 -27.25
C ILE A 5 47.89 1.27 -26.71
N LYS A 6 48.86 1.74 -25.92
CA LYS A 6 48.93 3.13 -25.43
C LYS A 6 49.12 4.16 -26.55
N GLU A 7 49.75 3.81 -27.67
CA GLU A 7 49.94 4.74 -28.80
C GLU A 7 48.67 4.94 -29.63
N TYR A 8 47.83 3.90 -29.77
CA TYR A 8 46.53 4.00 -30.44
C TYR A 8 45.54 4.87 -29.67
N LEU A 9 45.57 4.78 -28.33
CA LEU A 9 44.72 5.61 -27.46
C LEU A 9 45.11 7.10 -27.52
N ARG A 10 46.40 7.42 -27.65
CA ARG A 10 46.86 8.80 -27.83
C ARG A 10 46.44 9.39 -29.18
N SER A 11 46.52 8.63 -30.29
CA SER A 11 46.17 9.15 -31.62
C SER A 11 44.66 9.30 -31.85
N GLY A 12 43.83 8.48 -31.19
CA GLY A 12 42.37 8.54 -31.26
C GLY A 12 41.75 9.74 -30.54
N PHE A 13 42.40 10.26 -29.49
CA PHE A 13 41.92 11.43 -28.74
C PHE A 13 42.04 12.74 -29.53
N TYR A 14 43.04 12.86 -30.42
CA TYR A 14 43.28 14.07 -31.22
C TYR A 14 42.44 14.18 -32.49
N LYS A 15 41.76 13.12 -32.95
CA LYS A 15 41.06 13.09 -34.25
C LYS A 15 39.53 13.05 -34.18
N GLY A 16 38.91 13.46 -33.07
CA GLY A 16 37.45 13.68 -33.00
C GLY A 16 36.55 12.43 -33.08
N VAL A 17 37.12 11.23 -33.23
CA VAL A 17 36.40 9.94 -33.22
C VAL A 17 36.34 9.34 -31.79
N GLY A 18 37.10 9.89 -30.83
CA GLY A 18 37.20 9.37 -29.47
C GLY A 18 35.98 9.60 -28.56
N ILE A 19 35.11 10.56 -28.88
CA ILE A 19 33.97 10.89 -28.01
C ILE A 19 32.84 9.86 -28.16
N THR A 20 32.54 9.40 -29.37
CA THR A 20 31.48 8.41 -29.60
C THR A 20 31.87 7.02 -29.11
N LEU A 21 33.08 6.53 -29.42
CA LEU A 21 33.58 5.25 -28.91
C LEU A 21 33.86 5.28 -27.40
N GLY A 22 34.31 6.43 -26.86
CA GLY A 22 34.46 6.63 -25.42
C GLY A 22 33.13 6.53 -24.68
N PHE A 23 32.05 7.11 -25.22
CA PHE A 23 30.72 7.00 -24.61
C PHE A 23 30.13 5.59 -24.71
N PHE A 24 30.24 4.90 -25.86
CA PHE A 24 29.75 3.51 -25.95
C PHE A 24 30.56 2.53 -25.09
N THR A 25 31.88 2.68 -25.00
CA THR A 25 32.70 1.82 -24.15
C THR A 25 32.50 2.13 -22.66
N THR A 26 32.41 3.41 -22.26
CA THR A 26 32.16 3.76 -20.85
C THR A 26 30.75 3.44 -20.40
N SER A 27 29.72 3.56 -21.24
CA SER A 27 28.35 3.17 -20.87
C SER A 27 28.14 1.65 -20.90
N LEU A 28 28.80 0.91 -21.80
CA LEU A 28 28.79 -0.57 -21.77
C LEU A 28 29.63 -1.12 -20.61
N VAL A 29 30.76 -0.48 -20.26
CA VAL A 29 31.56 -0.80 -19.07
C VAL A 29 30.87 -0.36 -17.79
N ALA A 30 30.12 0.75 -17.78
CA ALA A 30 29.31 1.16 -16.62
C ALA A 30 28.09 0.26 -16.43
N ALA A 31 27.45 -0.19 -17.51
CA ALA A 31 26.40 -1.22 -17.47
C ALA A 31 26.96 -2.59 -17.06
N ALA A 32 28.18 -2.94 -17.49
CA ALA A 32 28.90 -4.13 -17.04
C ALA A 32 29.52 -4.00 -15.63
N ALA A 33 29.65 -2.78 -15.10
CA ALA A 33 30.01 -2.51 -13.71
C ALA A 33 28.77 -2.50 -12.79
N ALA A 34 27.58 -2.27 -13.35
CA ALA A 34 26.30 -2.40 -12.67
C ALA A 34 25.79 -3.86 -12.63
N MET A 35 26.29 -4.72 -13.52
CA MET A 35 26.07 -6.16 -13.46
C MET A 35 27.30 -6.82 -12.87
N ASN A 36 27.16 -7.60 -11.80
CA ASN A 36 28.25 -8.42 -11.24
C ASN A 36 28.63 -9.55 -12.23
N LEU A 37 29.24 -9.20 -13.36
CA LEU A 37 29.75 -10.11 -14.37
C LEU A 37 31.13 -10.59 -13.91
N PHE A 38 31.21 -11.86 -13.57
CA PHE A 38 32.46 -12.49 -13.15
C PHE A 38 33.41 -12.65 -14.34
N ALA A 39 34.70 -12.43 -14.11
CA ALA A 39 35.70 -12.70 -15.13
C ALA A 39 35.94 -14.22 -15.26
N PRO A 40 36.21 -14.76 -16.47
CA PRO A 40 36.59 -16.16 -16.62
C PRO A 40 37.82 -16.49 -15.76
N GLY A 41 37.69 -17.47 -14.85
CA GLY A 41 38.76 -17.88 -13.93
C GLY A 41 38.80 -17.14 -12.59
N GLU A 42 37.87 -16.21 -12.33
CA GLU A 42 37.70 -15.61 -11.01
C GLU A 42 37.19 -16.65 -10.01
N VAL A 43 37.91 -16.85 -8.89
CA VAL A 43 37.44 -17.69 -7.79
C VAL A 43 36.42 -16.87 -6.99
N ILE A 44 35.15 -17.15 -7.21
CA ILE A 44 34.05 -16.45 -6.56
C ILE A 44 33.77 -17.14 -5.23
N SER A 45 33.73 -16.37 -4.14
CA SER A 45 33.30 -16.91 -2.85
C SER A 45 31.83 -17.29 -2.87
N SER A 46 31.43 -18.28 -2.07
CA SER A 46 30.02 -18.62 -1.86
C SER A 46 29.20 -17.40 -1.41
N ALA A 47 29.79 -16.50 -0.61
CA ALA A 47 29.16 -15.24 -0.22
C ALA A 47 28.85 -14.32 -1.42
N ARG A 48 29.72 -14.26 -2.43
CA ARG A 48 29.56 -13.38 -3.60
C ARG A 48 28.68 -13.97 -4.69
N ILE A 49 28.63 -15.31 -4.80
CA ILE A 49 27.58 -16.01 -5.56
C ILE A 49 26.22 -15.76 -4.93
N ASN A 50 26.11 -15.91 -3.61
CA ASN A 50 24.87 -15.72 -2.87
C ASN A 50 24.34 -14.29 -3.01
N GLN A 51 25.17 -13.25 -3.07
CA GLN A 51 24.67 -11.88 -3.31
C GLN A 51 23.87 -11.70 -4.61
N ASN A 52 24.12 -12.53 -5.63
CA ASN A 52 23.35 -12.49 -6.88
C ASN A 52 22.11 -13.41 -6.88
N PHE A 53 22.00 -14.35 -5.92
CA PHE A 53 20.88 -15.30 -5.79
C PHE A 53 20.01 -15.06 -4.55
N LEU A 54 20.47 -14.23 -3.61
CA LEU A 54 19.68 -13.79 -2.48
C LEU A 54 18.52 -12.95 -3.02
N ILE A 55 17.31 -13.35 -2.62
CA ILE A 55 16.10 -12.56 -2.80
C ILE A 55 16.44 -11.09 -2.52
N ALA A 56 16.23 -10.21 -3.50
CA ALA A 56 16.65 -8.80 -3.47
C ALA A 56 15.95 -7.94 -2.39
N ALA A 57 15.19 -8.57 -1.49
CA ALA A 57 14.48 -7.93 -0.40
C ALA A 57 15.36 -7.96 0.86
N PRO A 58 15.61 -6.81 1.52
CA PRO A 58 16.31 -6.77 2.80
C PRO A 58 15.50 -7.45 3.91
N GLU A 59 16.18 -7.87 4.99
CA GLU A 59 15.51 -8.37 6.18
C GLU A 59 14.49 -7.37 6.71
N GLY A 60 13.33 -7.86 7.16
CA GLY A 60 12.22 -7.02 7.60
C GLY A 60 11.34 -6.48 6.47
N ALA A 61 11.71 -6.69 5.19
CA ALA A 61 10.82 -6.40 4.07
C ALA A 61 9.54 -7.24 4.19
N VAL A 62 8.38 -6.60 4.04
CA VAL A 62 7.07 -7.25 4.08
C VAL A 62 6.45 -7.21 2.70
N VAL A 63 6.04 -8.38 2.19
CA VAL A 63 5.51 -8.55 0.84
C VAL A 63 4.28 -9.44 0.88
N ALA A 64 3.30 -9.14 0.02
CA ALA A 64 2.12 -9.97 -0.19
C ALA A 64 2.41 -11.06 -1.24
N PHE A 65 2.02 -12.29 -0.93
CA PHE A 65 2.16 -13.44 -1.80
C PHE A 65 0.80 -14.03 -2.12
N TYR A 66 0.60 -14.41 -3.38
CA TYR A 66 -0.53 -15.25 -3.79
C TYR A 66 -0.18 -16.73 -3.58
N LEU A 67 0.12 -17.08 -2.34
CA LEU A 67 0.52 -18.42 -1.90
C LEU A 67 -0.14 -18.72 -0.56
N ASN A 68 -0.38 -20.01 -0.25
CA ASN A 68 -0.94 -20.41 1.05
C ASN A 68 0.09 -20.32 2.19
N ASN A 69 1.37 -20.46 1.87
CA ASN A 69 2.47 -20.43 2.82
C ASN A 69 3.57 -19.49 2.34
N CYS A 70 4.32 -18.92 3.28
CA CYS A 70 5.47 -18.09 2.96
C CYS A 70 6.59 -18.91 2.29
N PRO A 71 7.27 -18.36 1.27
CA PRO A 71 8.44 -19.00 0.68
C PRO A 71 9.59 -19.16 1.67
N GLU A 72 10.59 -19.97 1.32
CA GLU A 72 11.79 -20.15 2.12
C GLU A 72 12.53 -18.82 2.39
N GLY A 73 12.97 -18.64 3.64
CA GLY A 73 13.55 -17.38 4.13
C GLY A 73 12.53 -16.25 4.30
N TRP A 74 11.24 -16.57 4.40
CA TRP A 74 10.19 -15.65 4.80
C TRP A 74 9.39 -16.24 5.95
N ALA A 75 8.97 -15.40 6.90
CA ALA A 75 8.07 -15.76 7.97
C ALA A 75 6.69 -15.13 7.75
N PRO A 76 5.59 -15.79 8.17
CA PRO A 76 4.25 -15.20 8.10
C PRO A 76 4.18 -13.91 8.92
N ALA A 77 3.53 -12.88 8.38
CA ALA A 77 3.23 -11.66 9.12
C ALA A 77 2.01 -11.86 10.01
N ASP A 78 2.17 -12.68 11.04
CA ASP A 78 1.09 -13.13 11.94
C ASP A 78 1.24 -12.64 13.39
N GLY A 79 2.27 -11.85 13.70
CA GLY A 79 2.58 -11.36 15.04
C GLY A 79 3.57 -12.25 15.81
N THR A 80 3.98 -13.38 15.24
CA THR A 80 4.97 -14.28 15.85
C THR A 80 6.37 -13.97 15.30
N ASN A 81 7.42 -14.43 15.99
CA ASN A 81 8.82 -14.30 15.54
C ASN A 81 9.25 -12.86 15.21
N GLY A 82 8.68 -11.86 15.89
CA GLY A 82 8.96 -10.45 15.65
C GLY A 82 8.43 -9.91 14.32
N THR A 83 7.45 -10.58 13.71
CA THR A 83 6.73 -10.09 12.52
C THR A 83 5.56 -9.20 12.95
N PRO A 84 5.10 -8.24 12.12
CA PRO A 84 3.81 -7.59 12.35
C PRO A 84 2.67 -8.59 12.13
N ASN A 85 1.51 -8.38 12.77
CA ASN A 85 0.30 -9.15 12.45
C ASN A 85 -0.55 -8.40 11.43
N LEU A 86 -0.52 -8.83 10.17
CA LEU A 86 -1.23 -8.17 9.05
C LEU A 86 -2.46 -8.94 8.57
N ARG A 87 -2.84 -10.02 9.28
CA ARG A 87 -4.00 -10.83 8.90
C ARG A 87 -5.28 -10.01 9.05
N GLY A 88 -6.00 -9.82 7.95
CA GLY A 88 -7.25 -9.06 7.92
C GLY A 88 -7.09 -7.54 8.03
N ALA A 89 -5.86 -7.03 8.02
CA ALA A 89 -5.59 -5.60 8.16
C ALA A 89 -5.23 -4.95 6.82
N PHE A 90 -5.62 -3.69 6.64
CA PHE A 90 -5.04 -2.85 5.60
C PHE A 90 -3.73 -2.22 6.08
N VAL A 91 -2.79 -2.07 5.16
CA VAL A 91 -1.51 -1.40 5.43
C VAL A 91 -1.58 0.04 4.97
N ARG A 92 -1.15 0.97 5.84
CA ARG A 92 -0.97 2.38 5.52
C ARG A 92 0.48 2.81 5.75
N GLY A 93 0.88 3.88 5.08
CA GLY A 93 2.19 4.51 5.32
C GLY A 93 2.25 5.12 6.73
N ARG A 94 3.44 5.05 7.33
CA ARG A 94 3.72 5.69 8.62
C ARG A 94 3.76 7.21 8.42
N ASP A 95 3.06 7.95 9.28
CA ASP A 95 2.82 9.38 9.09
C ASP A 95 4.07 10.26 9.32
N ASP A 96 5.08 9.75 10.03
CA ASP A 96 6.27 10.47 10.49
C ASP A 96 7.58 10.05 9.81
N ILE A 97 7.51 9.30 8.70
CA ILE A 97 8.68 8.94 7.90
C ILE A 97 8.84 9.89 6.71
N GLY A 98 10.04 10.47 6.56
CA GLY A 98 10.39 11.36 5.46
C GLY A 98 10.96 12.69 5.96
N THR A 99 10.52 13.79 5.35
CA THR A 99 10.98 15.16 5.69
C THR A 99 10.27 15.76 6.90
N GLY A 100 9.50 14.97 7.65
CA GLY A 100 8.68 15.41 8.78
C GLY A 100 7.33 14.69 8.80
N ALA A 101 6.50 14.99 9.81
CA ALA A 101 5.15 14.43 9.91
C ALA A 101 4.25 14.94 8.79
N ALA A 102 3.54 14.03 8.12
CA ALA A 102 2.59 14.37 7.07
C ALA A 102 1.26 14.92 7.62
N GLY A 103 0.97 14.71 8.91
CA GLY A 103 -0.22 15.22 9.59
C GLY A 103 -1.51 14.63 9.05
N ARG A 104 -1.45 13.44 8.42
CA ARG A 104 -2.63 12.78 7.83
C ARG A 104 -3.35 11.90 8.83
N ASP A 105 -2.71 11.58 9.94
CA ASP A 105 -3.33 10.83 11.01
C ASP A 105 -3.81 11.76 12.13
N GLU A 106 -5.11 11.73 12.41
CA GLU A 106 -5.78 12.63 13.35
C GLU A 106 -5.30 12.46 14.80
N ALA A 107 -4.89 11.25 15.18
CA ALA A 107 -4.32 10.98 16.50
C ALA A 107 -2.79 11.19 16.54
N GLY A 108 -2.18 11.69 15.46
CA GLY A 108 -0.76 11.95 15.34
C GLY A 108 0.09 10.74 14.99
N SER A 109 1.41 10.89 15.15
CA SER A 109 2.40 9.88 14.77
C SER A 109 2.25 8.59 15.57
N ARG A 110 2.39 7.45 14.88
CA ARG A 110 2.31 6.11 15.48
C ARG A 110 3.61 5.33 15.28
N PRO A 111 3.95 4.42 16.20
CA PRO A 111 5.07 3.51 16.02
C PRO A 111 4.81 2.54 14.85
N ILE A 112 5.89 1.96 14.33
CA ILE A 112 5.77 0.91 13.30
C ILE A 112 5.01 -0.31 13.85
N GLY A 113 4.06 -0.82 13.08
CA GLY A 113 3.25 -1.98 13.47
C GLY A 113 2.06 -1.66 14.38
N ASP A 114 1.77 -0.39 14.64
CA ASP A 114 0.59 0.02 15.41
C ASP A 114 -0.71 -0.40 14.70
N PHE A 115 -1.61 -1.04 15.45
CA PHE A 115 -2.89 -1.53 14.93
C PHE A 115 -4.01 -0.53 15.21
N GLN A 116 -4.79 -0.23 14.19
CA GLN A 116 -5.96 0.65 14.30
C GLN A 116 -7.22 -0.18 14.03
N ASN A 117 -8.22 -0.04 14.91
CA ASN A 117 -9.56 -0.53 14.62
C ASN A 117 -10.17 0.28 13.47
N ASP A 118 -11.18 -0.30 12.82
CA ASP A 118 -11.96 0.43 11.84
C ASP A 118 -12.65 1.63 12.49
N SER A 119 -12.70 2.73 11.74
CA SER A 119 -13.42 3.93 12.13
C SER A 119 -14.16 4.49 10.93
N PHE A 120 -15.29 5.15 11.19
CA PHE A 120 -16.03 5.92 10.22
C PHE A 120 -16.16 7.35 10.74
N GLN A 121 -16.05 8.34 9.86
CA GLN A 121 -16.22 9.73 10.29
C GLN A 121 -17.64 9.95 10.83
N GLY A 122 -17.71 10.70 11.94
CA GLY A 122 -18.99 11.08 12.53
C GLY A 122 -19.89 11.76 11.49
N HIS A 123 -21.13 11.28 11.38
CA HIS A 123 -22.12 11.83 10.48
C HIS A 123 -23.51 11.78 11.14
N PHE A 124 -24.42 12.62 10.67
CA PHE A 124 -25.81 12.63 11.11
C PHE A 124 -26.75 12.60 9.91
N HIS A 125 -27.94 12.06 10.13
CA HIS A 125 -29.04 12.13 9.18
C HIS A 125 -30.10 13.09 9.73
N GLN A 126 -30.52 14.05 8.92
CA GLN A 126 -31.61 14.95 9.24
C GLN A 126 -32.83 14.58 8.41
N VAL A 127 -33.96 14.32 9.09
CA VAL A 127 -35.25 14.16 8.42
C VAL A 127 -35.90 15.54 8.37
N THR A 128 -36.06 16.10 7.18
CA THR A 128 -36.81 17.35 6.99
C THR A 128 -38.23 17.02 6.57
N GLY A 129 -39.15 17.05 7.52
CA GLY A 129 -40.59 16.90 7.30
C GLY A 129 -41.39 16.92 8.60
N ILE A 130 -42.56 17.58 8.60
CA ILE A 130 -43.54 17.47 9.67
C ILE A 130 -44.41 16.25 9.35
N SER A 131 -44.19 15.11 10.01
CA SER A 131 -45.15 14.01 10.01
C SER A 131 -46.26 14.32 11.02
N ALA A 132 -47.07 15.34 10.73
CA ALA A 132 -48.26 15.65 11.52
C ALA A 132 -49.42 14.83 10.97
N SER A 133 -49.83 13.80 11.70
CA SER A 133 -51.22 13.38 11.59
C SER A 133 -52.04 14.37 12.40
N VAL A 134 -52.90 15.13 11.72
CA VAL A 134 -53.85 16.00 12.38
C VAL A 134 -54.93 15.10 12.97
N MET A 135 -54.73 14.64 14.21
CA MET A 135 -55.71 13.80 14.90
C MET A 135 -56.68 14.70 15.65
N GLN A 136 -57.93 14.70 15.19
CA GLN A 136 -59.04 15.22 15.96
C GLN A 136 -59.64 14.04 16.74
N GLN A 137 -59.70 14.15 18.07
CA GLN A 137 -60.16 13.06 18.94
C GLN A 137 -61.67 12.76 18.77
N ASN A 138 -62.40 13.59 18.04
CA ASN A 138 -63.84 13.50 17.79
C ASN A 138 -64.16 13.79 16.31
N SER A 139 -65.36 13.39 15.85
CA SER A 139 -65.84 13.59 14.48
C SER A 139 -66.28 15.04 14.17
N TRP A 140 -65.62 16.05 14.75
CA TRP A 140 -66.06 17.45 14.68
C TRP A 140 -65.60 18.16 13.39
N SER A 141 -66.52 18.42 12.45
CA SER A 141 -66.24 19.26 11.29
C SER A 141 -66.53 20.74 11.59
N GLY A 142 -65.53 21.49 12.05
CA GLY A 142 -65.63 22.94 12.28
C GLY A 142 -64.27 23.60 12.49
N ALA A 143 -64.23 24.94 12.49
CA ALA A 143 -63.00 25.67 12.79
C ALA A 143 -62.55 25.40 14.24
N GLY A 144 -61.30 24.95 14.42
CA GLY A 144 -60.71 24.65 15.72
C GLY A 144 -59.20 24.40 15.60
N THR A 145 -58.48 24.48 16.71
CA THR A 145 -57.05 24.15 16.77
C THR A 145 -56.89 22.64 16.85
N ALA A 146 -56.29 22.01 15.85
CA ALA A 146 -55.96 20.60 15.91
C ALA A 146 -54.62 20.36 16.63
N TYR A 147 -54.51 19.26 17.36
CA TYR A 147 -53.24 18.85 17.95
C TYR A 147 -52.33 18.30 16.85
N VAL A 148 -51.12 18.86 16.75
CA VAL A 148 -50.04 18.29 15.93
C VAL A 148 -49.47 17.11 16.71
N GLY A 149 -49.88 15.89 16.36
CA GLY A 149 -49.27 14.68 16.91
C GLY A 149 -47.83 14.53 16.40
N SER A 150 -46.88 14.24 17.28
CA SER A 150 -45.53 13.81 16.89
C SER A 150 -45.54 12.29 16.67
N GLY A 151 -45.34 11.86 15.43
CA GLY A 151 -45.11 10.44 15.10
C GLY A 151 -43.62 10.07 15.26
N SER A 152 -43.33 8.85 15.72
CA SER A 152 -41.97 8.30 15.69
C SER A 152 -41.57 8.00 14.25
N VAL A 153 -40.43 8.51 13.80
CA VAL A 153 -39.83 8.12 12.51
C VAL A 153 -38.88 6.95 12.75
N SER A 154 -39.14 5.82 12.11
CA SER A 154 -38.25 4.65 12.13
C SER A 154 -37.38 4.62 10.88
N ILE A 155 -36.07 4.46 11.04
CA ILE A 155 -35.14 4.23 9.94
C ILE A 155 -35.07 2.72 9.70
N GLY A 156 -35.49 2.28 8.51
CA GLY A 156 -35.43 0.88 8.10
C GLY A 156 -34.06 0.46 7.57
N SER A 157 -33.99 -0.77 7.06
CA SER A 157 -32.81 -1.23 6.32
C SER A 157 -32.53 -0.32 5.12
N PRO A 158 -31.26 -0.05 4.79
CA PRO A 158 -30.92 0.81 3.68
C PRO A 158 -31.38 0.20 2.35
N THR A 159 -32.01 1.02 1.51
CA THR A 159 -32.39 0.70 0.13
C THR A 159 -31.94 1.84 -0.76
N ASP A 160 -31.30 1.58 -1.90
CA ASP A 160 -30.84 2.68 -2.77
C ASP A 160 -31.78 2.97 -3.94
N GLY A 161 -32.71 2.07 -4.27
CA GLY A 161 -33.67 2.18 -5.37
C GLY A 161 -33.09 2.41 -6.78
N VAL A 162 -31.76 2.53 -6.91
CA VAL A 162 -31.08 3.11 -8.10
C VAL A 162 -29.72 2.44 -8.36
N ASN A 163 -28.93 2.15 -7.32
CA ASN A 163 -27.55 1.67 -7.42
C ASN A 163 -27.39 0.16 -7.11
N GLY A 164 -28.49 -0.54 -6.86
CA GLY A 164 -28.56 -2.00 -6.72
C GLY A 164 -28.90 -2.48 -5.30
N THR A 165 -28.50 -3.70 -4.98
CA THR A 165 -28.68 -4.23 -3.62
C THR A 165 -27.64 -3.63 -2.69
N VAL A 166 -28.09 -2.94 -1.64
CA VAL A 166 -27.21 -2.41 -0.60
C VAL A 166 -26.48 -3.56 0.10
N ARG A 167 -25.17 -3.41 0.27
CA ARG A 167 -24.31 -4.38 0.97
C ARG A 167 -24.01 -3.85 2.37
N TYR A 168 -24.31 -4.64 3.39
CA TYR A 168 -24.03 -4.34 4.79
C TYR A 168 -23.56 -5.60 5.52
N GLY A 169 -22.90 -5.42 6.66
CA GLY A 169 -22.37 -6.49 7.48
C GLY A 169 -21.75 -5.94 8.77
N ASN A 170 -21.09 -6.80 9.54
CA ASN A 170 -20.48 -6.42 10.82
C ASN A 170 -19.16 -5.63 10.68
N GLU A 171 -18.66 -5.43 9.46
CA GLU A 171 -17.37 -4.78 9.18
C GLU A 171 -17.51 -3.87 7.96
N THR A 172 -17.04 -2.63 8.07
CA THR A 172 -16.97 -1.69 6.95
C THR A 172 -15.68 -1.93 6.17
N ARG A 173 -15.79 -2.38 4.92
CA ARG A 173 -14.63 -2.59 4.05
C ARG A 173 -14.92 -2.31 2.58
N PRO A 174 -13.97 -1.70 1.84
CA PRO A 174 -14.03 -1.68 0.39
C PRO A 174 -13.85 -3.11 -0.17
N LYS A 175 -14.16 -3.28 -1.47
CA LYS A 175 -13.88 -4.54 -2.18
C LYS A 175 -12.38 -4.85 -2.07
N ASN A 176 -12.04 -6.07 -1.67
CA ASN A 176 -10.66 -6.50 -1.46
C ASN A 176 -10.47 -7.99 -1.82
N ILE A 177 -9.20 -8.43 -1.85
CA ILE A 177 -8.78 -9.83 -1.98
C ILE A 177 -7.78 -10.14 -0.86
N ALA A 178 -7.84 -11.35 -0.31
CA ALA A 178 -6.90 -11.81 0.70
C ALA A 178 -5.64 -12.41 0.07
N LEU A 179 -4.48 -11.91 0.48
CA LEU A 179 -3.16 -12.45 0.15
C LEU A 179 -2.39 -12.75 1.44
N THR A 180 -1.40 -13.63 1.35
CA THR A 180 -0.55 -13.97 2.50
C THR A 180 0.58 -12.96 2.60
N TYR A 181 0.61 -12.15 3.66
CA TYR A 181 1.74 -11.29 3.95
C TYR A 181 2.85 -12.07 4.64
N CYS A 182 4.07 -11.92 4.14
CA CYS A 182 5.26 -12.52 4.71
C CYS A 182 6.36 -11.47 4.90
N MET A 183 7.14 -11.62 5.96
CA MET A 183 8.30 -10.79 6.26
C MET A 183 9.59 -11.56 6.00
N ARG A 184 10.54 -10.94 5.28
CA ARG A 184 11.84 -11.54 5.00
C ARG A 184 12.58 -11.78 6.32
N LYS A 185 13.08 -13.00 6.47
CA LYS A 185 13.98 -13.42 7.55
C LYS A 185 15.29 -13.84 6.91
N ASN A 186 16.40 -13.33 7.42
CA ASN A 186 17.73 -13.78 7.00
C ASN A 186 18.00 -15.19 7.50
#